data_AF-A0A0J8DZM7-F1
#
_entry.id   AF-A0A0J8DZM7-F1
#
_cell.length_a   1.000
_cell.length_b   1.000
_cell.length_c   1.000
_cell.angle_alpha   90.00
_cell.angle_beta   90.00
_cell.angle_gamma   90.00
#
_symmetry.space_group_name_H-M   'P 1'
#
loop_
_entity.id
_entity.type
_entity.pdbx_description
1 polymer ?
#
loop_
_entity_poly.entity_id
_entity_poly.type
_entity_poly.pdbx_seq_one_letter_code
_entity_poly.pdbx_strand_id
1 'polypeptide(L)'
;MENRSRDFTWVQSIGILFDNQRLFLGAKRTSTWDDIKDHLLLAFNGEPIFLEENLGSRWSSDSVPQVTISRTSETNNIIVEVQGKLKITVKVVPITEEESRIHNYGITNKDCFAHLDLGFKFYSLTKKVDGVLGKTYRDNYVSRVKMGVAMPVMGGVKEYTSSSLFATDCLVSRFDGSHQETSLEAMELAGINCASGMNGRAVVCKR
;
A
#
# COMPACT_ATOMS: atom_id res chain seq x y z
N MET A 1 20.62 3.97 -24.93
CA MET A 1 20.69 3.03 -23.79
C MET A 1 19.49 3.33 -22.93
N GLU A 2 18.44 2.50 -23.02
CA GLU A 2 17.25 2.64 -22.18
C GLU A 2 17.67 2.53 -20.72
N ASN A 3 17.32 3.56 -19.95
CA ASN A 3 17.51 3.64 -18.52
C ASN A 3 16.72 2.48 -17.89
N ARG A 4 17.40 1.40 -17.48
CA ARG A 4 16.76 0.30 -16.77
C ARG A 4 16.20 0.85 -15.47
N SER A 5 14.89 1.10 -15.48
CA SER A 5 14.10 1.35 -14.28
C SER A 5 14.47 0.31 -13.22
N ARG A 6 14.73 0.76 -11.99
CA ARG A 6 15.03 -0.12 -10.86
C ARG A 6 13.79 -1.00 -10.62
N ASP A 7 13.95 -2.32 -10.74
CA ASP A 7 12.87 -3.27 -10.43
C ASP A 7 12.79 -3.47 -8.92
N PHE A 8 12.02 -2.61 -8.27
CA PHE A 8 11.74 -2.71 -6.84
C PHE A 8 10.70 -3.81 -6.58
N THR A 9 10.99 -4.73 -5.66
CA THR A 9 10.06 -5.82 -5.31
C THR A 9 9.15 -5.49 -4.12
N TRP A 10 9.23 -4.26 -3.58
CA TRP A 10 8.52 -3.84 -2.39
C TRP A 10 7.24 -3.06 -2.73
N VAL A 11 6.26 -3.12 -1.82
CA VAL A 11 4.95 -2.49 -2.02
C VAL A 11 4.90 -1.14 -1.31
N GLN A 12 4.82 -0.03 -2.05
CA GLN A 12 4.69 1.29 -1.45
C GLN A 12 3.29 1.54 -0.89
N SER A 13 2.27 1.12 -1.63
CA SER A 13 0.88 1.34 -1.30
C SER A 13 -0.01 0.30 -1.97
N ILE A 14 -1.21 0.14 -1.42
CA ILE A 14 -2.28 -0.66 -2.00
C ILE A 14 -3.59 0.13 -1.97
N GLY A 15 -4.38 -0.04 -3.04
CA GLY A 15 -5.76 0.39 -3.13
C GLY A 15 -6.68 -0.83 -3.03
N ILE A 16 -7.72 -0.72 -2.22
CA ILE A 16 -8.70 -1.78 -2.00
C ILE A 16 -10.07 -1.23 -2.40
N LEU A 17 -10.72 -1.92 -3.33
CA LEU A 17 -12.06 -1.58 -3.83
C LEU A 17 -13.06 -2.63 -3.38
N PHE A 18 -14.19 -2.20 -2.82
CA PHE A 18 -15.29 -3.07 -2.40
C PHE A 18 -16.58 -2.28 -2.25
N ASP A 19 -17.73 -2.80 -2.70
CA ASP A 19 -19.08 -2.21 -2.48
C ASP A 19 -19.13 -0.67 -2.61
N ASN A 20 -18.51 -0.15 -3.66
CA ASN A 20 -18.35 1.28 -3.98
C ASN A 20 -17.47 2.12 -3.03
N GLN A 21 -16.80 1.49 -2.08
CA GLN A 21 -15.82 2.09 -1.19
C GLN A 21 -14.39 1.92 -1.72
N ARG A 22 -13.52 2.85 -1.34
CA ARG A 22 -12.09 2.83 -1.64
C ARG A 22 -11.32 2.94 -0.33
N LEU A 23 -10.39 2.02 -0.09
CA LEU A 23 -9.47 2.11 1.04
C LEU A 23 -8.04 2.17 0.51
N PHE A 24 -7.31 3.19 0.92
CA PHE A 24 -5.89 3.39 0.63
C PHE A 24 -5.06 3.04 1.85
N LEU A 25 -3.99 2.28 1.64
CA LEU A 25 -2.96 2.00 2.64
C LEU A 25 -1.60 2.27 1.98
N GLY A 26 -0.72 3.03 2.63
CA GLY A 26 0.58 3.39 2.08
C GLY A 26 1.65 3.56 3.14
N ALA A 27 2.90 3.44 2.71
CA ALA A 27 4.08 3.80 3.46
C ALA A 27 4.53 5.22 3.08
N LYS A 28 4.70 6.08 4.08
CA LYS A 28 5.27 7.42 3.91
C LYS A 28 6.74 7.29 3.52
N ARG A 29 7.13 7.96 2.44
CA ARG A 29 8.55 8.06 2.05
C ARG A 29 9.31 8.81 3.13
N THR A 30 10.44 8.26 3.54
CA THR A 30 11.36 8.89 4.48
C THR A 30 12.78 8.80 3.95
N SER A 31 13.64 9.74 4.36
CA SER A 31 15.09 9.71 4.10
C SER A 31 15.85 9.01 5.22
N THR A 32 15.27 8.96 6.42
CA THR A 32 15.83 8.33 7.62
C THR A 32 14.74 7.53 8.32
N TRP A 33 15.04 6.29 8.70
CA TRP A 33 14.12 5.47 9.49
C TRP A 33 14.17 5.84 10.98
N ASP A 34 13.00 5.92 11.59
CA ASP A 34 12.82 6.14 13.03
C ASP A 34 11.56 5.38 13.45
N ASP A 35 11.71 4.28 14.19
CA ASP A 35 10.59 3.38 14.50
C ASP A 35 9.56 4.04 15.44
N ILE A 36 9.93 5.13 16.12
CA ILE A 36 9.04 5.91 17.00
C ILE A 36 8.19 6.90 16.20
N LYS A 37 8.49 7.13 14.91
CA LYS A 37 7.65 7.95 14.04
C LYS A 37 6.69 7.06 13.25
N ASP A 38 5.44 7.51 13.16
CA ASP A 38 4.46 6.84 12.33
C ASP A 38 4.68 7.15 10.84
N HIS A 39 4.75 6.09 10.04
CA HIS A 39 4.97 6.15 8.59
C HIS A 39 3.76 5.61 7.81
N LEU A 40 2.60 5.45 8.46
CA LEU A 40 1.37 5.01 7.81
C LEU A 40 0.70 6.18 7.06
N LEU A 41 0.22 5.90 5.86
CA LEU A 41 -0.69 6.76 5.11
C LEU A 41 -1.99 5.99 4.89
N LEU A 42 -3.09 6.51 5.43
CA LEU A 42 -4.39 5.86 5.40
C LEU A 42 -5.42 6.84 4.84
N ALA A 43 -6.27 6.37 3.94
CA ALA A 43 -7.43 7.15 3.50
C ALA A 43 -8.60 6.24 3.15
N PHE A 44 -9.82 6.71 3.41
CA PHE A 44 -11.05 6.02 3.09
C PHE A 44 -11.95 6.94 2.26
N ASN A 45 -12.31 6.48 1.06
CA ASN A 45 -13.02 7.24 0.04
C ASN A 45 -12.38 8.60 -0.31
N GLY A 46 -11.05 8.67 -0.25
CA GLY A 46 -10.29 9.89 -0.51
C GLY A 46 -10.05 10.75 0.74
N GLU A 47 -10.77 10.51 1.84
CA GLU A 47 -10.61 11.24 3.09
C GLU A 47 -9.49 10.62 3.95
N PRO A 48 -8.50 11.40 4.41
CA PRO A 48 -7.44 10.91 5.27
C PRO A 48 -7.96 10.34 6.60
N ILE A 49 -7.39 9.22 7.03
CA ILE A 49 -7.65 8.66 8.37
C ILE A 49 -6.50 9.03 9.29
N PHE A 50 -6.85 9.69 10.40
CA PHE A 50 -5.94 9.95 11.51
C PHE A 50 -6.19 8.93 12.61
N LEU A 51 -5.17 8.13 12.92
CA LEU A 51 -5.23 7.11 13.95
C LEU A 51 -4.18 7.43 15.01
N GLU A 52 -4.60 7.70 16.25
CA GLU A 52 -3.70 8.07 17.33
C GLU A 52 -2.56 7.04 17.50
N GLU A 53 -1.34 7.50 17.74
CA GLU A 53 -0.11 6.70 17.87
C GLU A 53 -0.04 5.96 19.22
N ASN A 54 -1.11 5.25 19.57
CA ASN A 54 -1.27 4.52 20.81
C ASN A 54 -1.63 3.06 20.52
N LEU A 55 -1.05 2.12 21.26
CA LEU A 55 -1.43 0.71 21.16
C LEU A 55 -2.94 0.54 21.38
N GLY A 56 -3.60 -0.18 20.47
CA GLY A 56 -5.04 -0.43 20.55
C GLY A 56 -5.94 0.71 20.06
N SER A 57 -5.37 1.84 19.64
CA SER A 57 -6.10 2.91 18.94
C SER A 57 -6.87 2.34 17.76
N ARG A 58 -8.12 2.78 17.59
CA ARG A 58 -9.06 2.21 16.61
C ARG A 58 -9.80 3.29 15.85
N TRP A 59 -9.99 3.04 14.57
CA TRP A 59 -10.86 3.80 13.69
C TRP A 59 -11.89 2.86 13.06
N SER A 60 -13.09 3.35 12.81
CA SER A 60 -14.14 2.62 12.10
C SER A 60 -14.90 3.54 11.16
N SER A 61 -15.25 3.03 9.98
CA SER A 61 -16.14 3.70 9.05
C SER A 61 -17.60 3.54 9.44
N ASP A 62 -18.44 4.49 9.03
CA ASP A 62 -19.91 4.36 9.09
C ASP A 62 -20.50 3.66 7.85
N SER A 63 -19.67 3.15 6.95
CA SER A 63 -20.09 2.41 5.76
C SER A 63 -20.56 0.99 6.08
N VAL A 64 -21.32 0.41 5.15
CA VAL A 64 -21.62 -1.03 5.12
C VAL A 64 -21.04 -1.61 3.82
N PRO A 65 -20.12 -2.61 3.89
CA PRO A 65 -19.57 -3.22 5.10
C PRO A 65 -18.71 -2.24 5.90
N GLN A 66 -18.66 -2.47 7.22
CA GLN A 66 -17.82 -1.68 8.10
C GLN A 66 -16.34 -2.00 7.85
N VAL A 67 -15.52 -0.95 7.74
CA VAL A 67 -14.06 -1.02 7.84
C VAL A 67 -13.66 -0.71 9.26
N THR A 68 -12.76 -1.50 9.81
CA THR A 68 -12.13 -1.21 11.10
C THR A 68 -10.61 -1.26 10.95
N ILE A 69 -9.93 -0.29 11.52
CA ILE A 69 -8.47 -0.20 11.56
C ILE A 69 -8.07 -0.14 13.02
N SER A 70 -7.13 -0.96 13.45
CA SER A 70 -6.68 -0.98 14.84
C SER A 70 -5.18 -1.13 14.93
N ARG A 71 -4.55 -0.34 15.79
CA ARG A 71 -3.11 -0.41 16.06
C ARG A 71 -2.76 -1.67 16.86
N THR A 72 -1.71 -2.36 16.43
CA THR A 72 -1.09 -3.45 17.19
C THR A 72 0.26 -3.04 17.80
N SER A 73 0.67 -1.80 17.59
CA SER A 73 1.84 -1.12 18.15
C SER A 73 1.54 0.38 18.20
N GLU A 74 2.31 1.18 18.94
CA GLU A 74 2.17 2.65 18.96
C GLU A 74 2.31 3.23 17.55
N THR A 75 3.28 2.77 16.77
CA THR A 75 3.55 3.19 15.39
C THR A 75 3.59 2.01 14.42
N ASN A 76 3.41 2.31 13.13
CA ASN A 76 3.75 1.48 11.96
C ASN A 76 3.04 0.14 11.80
N ASN A 77 2.27 -0.34 12.79
CA ASN A 77 1.59 -1.64 12.75
C ASN A 77 0.08 -1.52 12.98
N ILE A 78 -0.70 -1.95 12.00
CA ILE A 78 -2.16 -1.98 12.08
C ILE A 78 -2.74 -3.30 11.59
N ILE A 79 -3.94 -3.60 12.07
CA ILE A 79 -4.85 -4.56 11.48
C ILE A 79 -5.98 -3.80 10.83
N VAL A 80 -6.26 -4.12 9.58
CA VAL A 80 -7.42 -3.65 8.82
C VAL A 80 -8.38 -4.80 8.65
N GLU A 81 -9.66 -4.57 8.89
CA GLU A 81 -10.71 -5.57 8.66
C GLU A 81 -11.88 -4.92 7.92
N VAL A 82 -12.23 -5.50 6.77
CA VAL A 82 -13.46 -5.17 6.03
C VAL A 82 -14.46 -6.28 6.36
N GLN A 83 -15.53 -5.91 7.04
CA GLN A 83 -16.50 -6.84 7.62
C GLN A 83 -16.95 -7.90 6.61
N GLY A 84 -16.73 -9.18 6.95
CA GLY A 84 -17.14 -10.33 6.14
C GLY A 84 -16.36 -10.57 4.84
N LYS A 85 -15.39 -9.71 4.50
CA LYS A 85 -14.63 -9.79 3.24
C LYS A 85 -13.19 -10.20 3.45
N LEU A 86 -12.42 -9.40 4.19
CA LEU A 86 -10.98 -9.60 4.34
C LEU A 86 -10.43 -8.97 5.62
N LYS A 87 -9.28 -9.49 6.05
CA LYS A 87 -8.42 -8.93 7.10
C LYS A 87 -7.00 -8.80 6.56
N ILE A 88 -6.37 -7.67 6.86
CA ILE A 88 -4.99 -7.36 6.47
C ILE A 88 -4.20 -7.02 7.72
N THR A 89 -3.07 -7.68 7.93
CA THR A 89 -2.02 -7.19 8.81
C THR A 89 -1.09 -6.31 7.98
N VAL A 90 -0.89 -5.07 8.41
CA VAL A 90 -0.06 -4.10 7.71
C VAL A 90 1.03 -3.63 8.65
N LYS A 91 2.28 -3.73 8.19
CA LYS A 91 3.44 -3.18 8.86
C LYS A 91 4.20 -2.30 7.90
N VAL A 92 4.59 -1.11 8.33
CA VAL A 92 5.57 -0.30 7.60
C VAL A 92 6.97 -0.66 8.09
N VAL A 93 7.85 -1.02 7.18
CA VAL A 93 9.25 -1.39 7.47
C VAL A 93 10.22 -0.57 6.61
N PRO A 94 11.44 -0.30 7.11
CA PRO A 94 12.48 0.28 6.28
C PRO A 94 13.04 -0.76 5.32
N ILE A 95 13.59 -0.32 4.19
CA ILE A 95 14.47 -1.16 3.38
C ILE A 95 15.84 -1.22 4.06
N THR A 96 16.27 -2.44 4.36
CA THR A 96 17.55 -2.71 5.01
C THR A 96 18.72 -2.66 4.02
N GLU A 97 19.94 -2.43 4.52
CA GLU A 97 21.17 -2.53 3.70
C GLU A 97 21.32 -3.91 3.05
N GLU A 98 20.89 -4.97 3.75
CA GLU A 98 20.93 -6.34 3.25
C GLU A 98 19.99 -6.56 2.06
N GLU A 99 18.73 -6.12 2.17
CA GLU A 99 17.78 -6.15 1.04
C GLU A 99 18.29 -5.31 -0.13
N SER A 100 18.81 -4.12 0.16
CA SER A 100 19.43 -3.24 -0.85
C SER A 100 20.58 -3.95 -1.58
N ARG A 101 21.42 -4.71 -0.87
CA ARG A 101 22.52 -5.48 -1.46
C ARG A 101 22.03 -6.66 -2.28
N ILE A 102 21.08 -7.44 -1.78
CA ILE A 102 20.56 -8.65 -2.45
C ILE A 102 19.87 -8.28 -3.77
N HIS A 103 19.14 -7.16 -3.79
CA HIS A 103 18.37 -6.71 -4.95
C HIS A 103 19.06 -5.59 -5.75
N ASN A 104 20.28 -5.21 -5.37
CA ASN A 104 21.07 -4.16 -6.00
C ASN A 104 20.31 -2.81 -6.12
N TYR A 105 19.57 -2.44 -5.06
CA TYR A 105 18.77 -1.20 -5.03
C TYR A 105 19.64 0.07 -4.94
N GLY A 106 20.86 -0.05 -4.39
CA GLY A 106 21.77 1.07 -4.23
C GLY A 106 21.26 2.12 -3.23
N ILE A 107 20.46 1.70 -2.25
CA ILE A 107 19.96 2.55 -1.18
C ILE A 107 21.12 2.92 -0.24
N THR A 108 21.22 4.22 0.06
CA THR A 108 22.18 4.76 1.02
C THR A 108 21.50 5.08 2.35
N ASN A 109 22.29 5.31 3.41
CA ASN A 109 21.75 5.66 4.74
C ASN A 109 21.02 7.01 4.80
N LYS A 110 20.97 7.74 3.68
CA LYS A 110 20.23 9.00 3.51
C LYS A 110 18.97 8.84 2.64
N ASP A 111 18.74 7.64 2.11
CA ASP A 111 17.64 7.28 1.20
C ASP A 111 16.86 6.07 1.75
N CYS A 112 16.63 6.01 3.07
CA CYS A 112 15.96 4.88 3.69
C CYS A 112 14.47 4.85 3.34
N PHE A 113 14.12 4.23 2.21
CA PHE A 113 12.73 4.05 1.81
C PHE A 113 12.01 3.11 2.78
N ALA A 114 10.71 3.36 2.96
CA ALA A 114 9.82 2.49 3.71
C ALA A 114 8.83 1.81 2.76
N HIS A 115 8.43 0.58 3.10
CA HIS A 115 7.43 -0.17 2.35
C HIS A 115 6.46 -0.90 3.28
N LEU A 116 5.39 -1.41 2.67
CA LEU A 116 4.42 -2.24 3.34
C LEU A 116 4.88 -3.71 3.34
N ASP A 117 4.84 -4.30 4.52
CA ASP A 117 4.77 -5.73 4.74
C ASP A 117 3.31 -6.10 5.06
N LEU A 118 2.77 -7.04 4.28
CA LEU A 118 1.33 -7.27 4.16
C LEU A 118 0.98 -8.75 4.33
N GLY A 119 0.09 -9.04 5.28
CA GLY A 119 -0.52 -10.35 5.45
C GLY A 119 -2.00 -10.30 5.15
N PHE A 120 -2.50 -11.12 4.23
CA PHE A 120 -3.91 -11.15 3.83
C PHE A 120 -4.64 -12.40 4.32
N LYS A 121 -5.88 -12.23 4.78
CA LYS A 121 -6.85 -13.30 5.03
C LYS A 121 -8.18 -12.93 4.41
N PHE A 122 -8.70 -13.79 3.54
CA PHE A 122 -10.01 -13.59 2.88
C PHE A 122 -11.05 -14.55 3.46
N TYR A 123 -12.30 -14.09 3.64
CA TYR A 123 -13.33 -14.85 4.36
C TYR A 123 -14.47 -15.40 3.47
N SER A 124 -14.66 -14.84 2.27
CA SER A 124 -15.84 -15.14 1.43
C SER A 124 -15.50 -15.18 -0.07
N LEU A 125 -14.44 -15.88 -0.46
CA LEU A 125 -14.03 -15.97 -1.86
C LEU A 125 -14.95 -16.91 -2.67
N THR A 126 -15.34 -16.47 -3.87
CA THR A 126 -16.09 -17.32 -4.81
C THR A 126 -15.15 -18.19 -5.63
N LYS A 127 -15.67 -19.23 -6.29
CA LYS A 127 -14.90 -20.06 -7.24
C LYS A 127 -14.34 -19.28 -8.44
N LYS A 128 -14.87 -18.08 -8.71
CA LYS A 128 -14.40 -17.19 -9.78
C LYS A 128 -13.26 -16.26 -9.34
N VAL A 129 -12.83 -16.31 -8.06
CA VAL A 129 -11.76 -15.46 -7.52
C VAL A 129 -10.52 -15.51 -8.41
N ASP A 130 -10.00 -14.37 -8.84
CA ASP A 130 -8.78 -14.29 -9.65
C ASP A 130 -7.77 -13.38 -8.95
N GLY A 131 -6.65 -13.07 -9.61
CA GLY A 131 -5.59 -12.26 -9.00
C GLY A 131 -4.34 -13.08 -8.69
N VAL A 132 -3.21 -12.41 -8.44
CA VAL A 132 -1.96 -13.07 -8.03
C VAL A 132 -2.17 -13.85 -6.74
N LEU A 133 -2.74 -13.21 -5.71
CA LEU A 133 -3.09 -13.85 -4.45
C LEU A 133 -4.39 -14.63 -4.54
N GLY A 134 -5.46 -14.06 -5.14
CA GLY A 134 -6.78 -14.69 -5.12
C GLY A 134 -6.82 -16.08 -5.77
N LYS A 135 -6.07 -16.31 -6.86
CA LYS A 135 -6.02 -17.62 -7.53
C LYS A 135 -5.46 -18.73 -6.64
N THR A 136 -4.61 -18.41 -5.66
CA THR A 136 -4.01 -19.41 -4.76
C THR A 136 -5.03 -19.98 -3.77
N TYR A 137 -6.20 -19.36 -3.63
CA TYR A 137 -7.30 -19.82 -2.79
C TYR A 137 -8.32 -20.69 -3.53
N ARG A 138 -8.13 -20.94 -4.84
CA ARG A 138 -9.01 -21.86 -5.59
C ARG A 138 -8.69 -23.31 -5.21
N ASP A 139 -9.73 -24.14 -5.03
CA ASP A 139 -9.60 -25.56 -4.68
C ASP A 139 -8.75 -26.36 -5.70
N ASN A 140 -8.74 -25.94 -6.96
CA ASN A 140 -7.99 -26.58 -8.04
C ASN A 140 -6.69 -25.85 -8.41
N TYR A 141 -6.19 -24.97 -7.55
CA TYR A 141 -4.94 -24.27 -7.81
C TYR A 141 -3.74 -25.21 -7.73
N VAL A 142 -2.98 -25.27 -8.83
CA VAL A 142 -1.67 -25.94 -8.87
C VAL A 142 -0.62 -24.89 -9.16
N SER A 143 0.33 -24.73 -8.24
CA SER A 143 1.42 -23.78 -8.42
C SER A 143 2.30 -24.17 -9.61
N ARG A 144 2.42 -23.27 -10.59
CA ARG A 144 3.35 -23.41 -11.72
C ARG A 144 4.68 -22.68 -11.48
N VAL A 145 4.80 -22.09 -10.30
CA VAL A 145 5.97 -21.34 -9.89
C VAL A 145 7.13 -22.33 -9.72
N LYS A 146 8.28 -22.03 -10.32
CA LYS A 146 9.47 -22.87 -10.18
C LYS A 146 9.92 -22.83 -8.72
N MET A 147 9.70 -23.92 -8.00
CA MET A 147 10.22 -24.09 -6.65
C MET A 147 11.73 -24.32 -6.72
N GLY A 148 12.51 -23.72 -5.81
CA GLY A 148 13.97 -23.86 -5.76
C GLY A 148 14.78 -22.79 -6.50
N VAL A 149 14.14 -21.73 -6.99
CA VAL A 149 14.83 -20.49 -7.40
C VAL A 149 14.68 -19.42 -6.31
N ALA A 150 15.69 -18.55 -6.16
CA ALA A 150 15.77 -17.57 -5.07
C ALA A 150 14.58 -16.60 -5.04
N MET A 151 14.05 -16.21 -6.20
CA MET A 151 12.88 -15.32 -6.33
C MET A 151 11.91 -15.87 -7.36
N PRO A 152 10.95 -16.70 -6.94
CA PRO A 152 9.92 -17.19 -7.83
C PRO A 152 8.93 -16.07 -8.17
N VAL A 153 8.76 -15.76 -9.46
CA VAL A 153 7.81 -14.73 -9.91
C VAL A 153 6.45 -15.37 -10.20
N MET A 154 5.38 -14.76 -9.68
CA MET A 154 4.01 -15.14 -9.97
C MET A 154 3.24 -13.96 -10.58
N GLY A 155 2.63 -14.19 -11.74
CA GLY A 155 1.85 -13.17 -12.44
C GLY A 155 2.49 -12.82 -13.78
N GLY A 156 2.24 -11.60 -14.26
CA GLY A 156 2.75 -11.09 -15.52
C GLY A 156 2.30 -9.65 -15.75
N VAL A 157 3.20 -8.81 -16.26
CA VAL A 157 2.93 -7.37 -16.49
C VAL A 157 1.68 -7.21 -17.35
N LYS A 158 1.56 -7.99 -18.43
CA LYS A 158 0.42 -7.93 -19.36
C LYS A 158 -0.92 -8.14 -18.65
N GLU A 159 -0.99 -9.10 -17.73
CA GLU A 159 -2.24 -9.48 -17.06
C GLU A 159 -2.64 -8.51 -15.94
N TYR A 160 -1.67 -7.99 -15.18
CA TYR A 160 -1.92 -7.33 -13.89
C TYR A 160 -1.62 -5.82 -13.87
N THR A 161 -1.05 -5.25 -14.94
CA THR A 161 -0.88 -3.78 -15.04
C THR A 161 -2.24 -3.10 -15.10
N SER A 162 -2.37 -2.02 -14.31
CA SER A 162 -3.53 -1.14 -14.22
C SER A 162 -3.08 0.31 -14.42
N SER A 163 -3.94 1.17 -14.94
CA SER A 163 -3.59 2.59 -15.21
C SER A 163 -3.42 3.43 -13.94
N SER A 164 -4.06 3.05 -12.84
CA SER A 164 -3.94 3.72 -11.55
C SER A 164 -4.23 2.77 -10.38
N LEU A 165 -3.95 3.21 -9.15
CA LEU A 165 -4.10 2.40 -7.94
C LEU A 165 -5.55 1.89 -7.71
N PHE A 166 -6.54 2.65 -8.17
CA PHE A 166 -7.96 2.31 -8.04
C PHE A 166 -8.62 2.03 -9.40
N ALA A 167 -7.85 1.94 -10.49
CA ALA A 167 -8.38 1.53 -11.77
C ALA A 167 -8.60 0.01 -11.80
N THR A 168 -9.65 -0.39 -12.50
CA THR A 168 -10.12 -1.78 -12.62
C THR A 168 -9.90 -2.32 -14.04
N ASP A 169 -8.99 -1.72 -14.79
CA ASP A 169 -8.76 -1.90 -16.23
C ASP A 169 -7.71 -2.98 -16.58
N CYS A 170 -7.17 -3.69 -15.58
CA CYS A 170 -6.27 -4.81 -15.86
C CYS A 170 -6.99 -6.00 -16.51
N LEU A 171 -6.30 -6.75 -17.37
CA LEU A 171 -6.92 -7.80 -18.20
C LEU A 171 -7.64 -8.90 -17.41
N VAL A 172 -7.18 -9.17 -16.19
CA VAL A 172 -7.75 -10.21 -15.32
C VAL A 172 -8.71 -9.67 -14.28
N SER A 173 -8.98 -8.37 -14.29
CA SER A 173 -9.93 -7.72 -13.39
C SER A 173 -11.29 -8.41 -13.48
N ARG A 174 -11.85 -8.74 -12.33
CA ARG A 174 -13.22 -9.26 -12.18
C ARG A 174 -14.13 -8.26 -11.48
N PHE A 175 -13.63 -7.04 -11.25
CA PHE A 175 -14.36 -6.02 -10.52
C PHE A 175 -15.39 -5.40 -11.46
N ASP A 176 -16.66 -5.54 -11.12
CA ASP A 176 -17.79 -4.95 -11.83
C ASP A 176 -18.37 -3.86 -10.93
N GLY A 177 -17.97 -2.61 -11.18
CA GLY A 177 -18.41 -1.46 -10.40
C GLY A 177 -18.38 -0.19 -11.24
N SER A 178 -19.46 0.58 -11.19
CA SER A 178 -19.59 1.88 -11.84
C SER A 178 -18.95 2.96 -10.96
N HIS A 179 -17.77 3.48 -11.31
CA HIS A 179 -17.20 4.62 -10.60
C HIS A 179 -16.61 5.67 -11.55
N GLN A 180 -17.01 6.92 -11.31
CA GLN A 180 -16.34 8.11 -11.82
C GLN A 180 -14.99 8.26 -11.10
N GLU A 181 -13.98 8.61 -11.88
CA GLU A 181 -12.64 8.91 -11.37
C GLU A 181 -12.71 10.10 -10.40
N THR A 182 -12.21 9.89 -9.19
CA THR A 182 -11.92 10.99 -8.26
C THR A 182 -10.41 11.13 -8.27
N SER A 183 -9.91 12.31 -8.67
CA SER A 183 -8.48 12.53 -8.86
C SER A 183 -7.72 12.36 -7.54
N LEU A 184 -6.55 11.72 -7.64
CA LEU A 184 -5.60 11.46 -6.55
C LEU A 184 -4.85 12.72 -6.07
N GLU A 185 -5.14 13.89 -6.66
CA GLU A 185 -4.48 15.17 -6.36
C GLU A 185 -4.65 15.62 -4.90
N ALA A 186 -5.62 15.06 -4.17
CA ALA A 186 -5.80 15.34 -2.74
C ALA A 186 -4.71 14.68 -1.84
N MET A 187 -4.01 13.63 -2.29
CA MET A 187 -3.02 12.93 -1.46
C MET A 187 -1.58 13.43 -1.65
N GLU A 188 -1.28 14.21 -2.70
CA GLU A 188 0.03 14.85 -2.88
C GLU A 188 0.23 16.13 -2.05
N LEU A 189 -0.79 16.59 -1.30
CA LEU A 189 -0.71 17.79 -0.46
C LEU A 189 -0.09 17.58 0.94
N ALA A 190 0.39 16.37 1.26
CA ALA A 190 1.25 16.17 2.43
C ALA A 190 2.75 16.44 2.14
N GLY A 191 3.09 16.91 0.93
CA GLY A 191 4.37 17.51 0.60
C GLY A 191 4.31 19.03 0.75
N ILE A 192 4.76 19.55 1.89
CA ILE A 192 4.91 20.99 2.13
C ILE A 192 5.73 21.61 0.97
N ASN A 193 5.11 22.43 0.15
CA ASN A 193 5.81 23.23 -0.86
C ASN A 193 6.41 24.48 -0.21
N CYS A 194 7.68 24.40 0.16
CA CYS A 194 8.45 25.56 0.60
C CYS A 194 9.00 26.32 -0.62
N ALA A 195 8.43 27.48 -0.93
CA ALA A 195 9.07 28.43 -1.84
C ALA A 195 9.99 29.36 -1.04
N SER A 196 11.26 29.49 -1.46
CA SER A 196 12.18 30.47 -0.91
C SER A 196 11.84 31.85 -1.47
N GLY A 197 11.44 32.78 -0.60
CA GLY A 197 11.36 34.18 -0.95
C GLY A 197 12.74 34.69 -1.36
N MET A 198 12.84 35.25 -2.57
CA MET A 198 14.04 35.94 -3.02
C MET A 198 14.33 37.10 -2.06
N ASN A 199 15.34 36.91 -1.20
CA ASN A 199 15.89 37.81 -0.17
C ASN A 199 15.37 37.62 1.27
N GLY A 200 16.12 36.82 2.04
CA GLY A 200 16.28 37.03 3.50
C GLY A 200 15.64 35.98 4.41
N ARG A 201 16.51 35.24 5.13
CA ARG A 201 16.28 34.27 6.23
C ARG A 201 14.92 34.35 6.96
N ALA A 202 13.89 33.67 6.46
CA ALA A 202 12.86 32.98 7.26
C ALA A 202 11.97 32.13 6.34
N VAL A 203 11.84 30.83 6.64
CA VAL A 203 10.77 29.98 6.08
C VAL A 203 9.68 29.93 7.14
N VAL A 204 8.52 30.50 6.86
CA VAL A 204 7.33 30.39 7.72
C VAL A 204 6.35 29.45 7.02
N CYS A 205 6.22 28.23 7.53
CA CYS A 205 5.16 27.31 7.15
C CYS A 205 3.97 27.53 8.10
N LYS A 206 2.81 27.91 7.56
CA LYS A 206 1.54 27.84 8.29
C LYS A 206 0.73 26.63 7.78
N ARG A 207 0.05 26.00 8.73
CA ARG A 207 -0.80 24.81 8.57
C ARG A 207 -2.07 25.13 7.82
#